data_AF-A0A7Y0CI73-F1
#
_entry.id   AF-A0A7Y0CI73-F1
#
_cell.length_a   1.000
_cell.length_b   1.000
_cell.length_c   1.000
_cell.angle_alpha   90.00
_cell.angle_beta   90.00
_cell.angle_gamma   90.00
#
_symmetry.space_group_name_H-M   'P 1'
#
loop_
_entity.id
_entity.type
_entity.pdbx_description
1 polymer ?
#
loop_
_entity_poly.entity_id
_entity_poly.type
_entity_poly.pdbx_seq_one_letter_code
_entity_poly.pdbx_strand_id
1 'polypeptide(L)'
;AAAFTTNTALARDIRLDTGYARANHEAHTLARHVLTHSGDIDPGVDGVLTVRLDPMPTPRATAAIGELCAHLTATQTRYPGTDLILRYEIKTRP
;
A
#
# COMPACT_ATOMS: atom_id res chain seq x y z
N ALA A 1 -13.76 13.16 7.17
CA ALA A 1 -12.66 13.22 8.15
C ALA A 1 -11.71 12.01 8.04
N ALA A 2 -12.22 10.77 8.06
CA ALA A 2 -11.38 9.56 8.02
C ALA A 2 -10.44 9.41 6.80
N ALA A 3 -10.87 9.80 5.59
CA ALA A 3 -10.02 9.69 4.39
C ALA A 3 -8.79 10.63 4.43
N PHE A 4 -8.90 11.80 5.08
CA PHE A 4 -7.78 12.74 5.19
C PHE A 4 -6.72 12.20 6.15
N THR A 5 -7.14 11.63 7.28
CA THR A 5 -6.23 11.01 8.25
C THR A 5 -5.49 9.81 7.65
N THR A 6 -6.15 9.02 6.78
CA THR A 6 -5.52 7.92 6.05
C THR A 6 -4.46 8.41 5.07
N ASN A 7 -4.72 9.49 4.32
CA ASN A 7 -3.72 10.04 3.39
C ASN A 7 -2.48 10.55 4.15
N THR A 8 -2.67 11.27 5.27
CA THR A 8 -1.54 11.77 6.07
C THR A 8 -0.71 10.64 6.69
N ALA A 9 -1.36 9.56 7.11
CA ALA A 9 -0.67 8.38 7.64
C ALA A 9 0.15 7.68 6.54
N LEU A 10 -0.47 7.37 5.40
CA LEU A 10 0.24 6.75 4.28
C LEU A 10 1.40 7.62 3.76
N ALA A 11 1.21 8.94 3.70
CA ALA A 11 2.27 9.86 3.31
C ALA A 11 3.42 9.92 4.33
N ARG A 12 3.16 9.62 5.61
CA ARG A 12 4.22 9.48 6.62
C ARG A 12 4.97 8.18 6.40
N ASP A 13 4.28 7.06 6.26
CA ASP A 13 4.89 5.74 6.09
C ASP A 13 5.72 5.70 4.80
N ILE A 14 5.26 6.32 3.71
CA ILE A 14 6.06 6.49 2.48
C ILE A 14 7.39 7.23 2.75
N ARG A 15 7.43 8.19 3.67
CA ARG A 15 8.67 8.95 3.98
C ARG A 15 9.62 8.19 4.89
N LEU A 16 9.08 7.39 5.82
CA LEU A 16 9.87 6.76 6.88
C LEU A 16 10.27 5.32 6.53
N ASP A 17 9.41 4.62 5.80
CA ASP A 17 9.50 3.18 5.60
C ASP A 17 9.74 2.78 4.13
N THR A 18 10.03 3.76 3.25
CA THR A 18 10.43 3.52 1.86
C THR A 18 11.68 4.31 1.49
N GLY A 19 12.48 3.79 0.56
CA GLY A 19 13.63 4.45 -0.06
C GLY A 19 13.26 5.49 -1.12
N TYR A 20 12.01 5.96 -1.17
CA TYR A 20 11.56 6.86 -2.23
C TYR A 20 12.22 8.23 -2.13
N ALA A 21 13.23 8.48 -2.98
CA ALA A 21 14.04 9.69 -2.95
C ALA A 21 13.25 11.02 -3.00
N ARG A 22 12.02 11.01 -3.54
CA ARG A 22 11.16 12.21 -3.65
C ARG A 22 10.07 12.28 -2.59
N ALA A 23 10.09 11.42 -1.57
CA ALA A 23 9.05 11.35 -0.55
C ALA A 23 8.79 12.69 0.14
N ASN A 24 9.81 13.52 0.34
CA ASN A 24 9.66 14.87 0.92
C ASN A 24 8.71 15.78 0.13
N HIS A 25 8.63 15.61 -1.20
CA HIS A 25 7.79 16.44 -2.07
C HIS A 25 6.56 15.71 -2.59
N GLU A 26 6.63 14.39 -2.76
CA GLU A 26 5.63 13.63 -3.50
C GLU A 26 4.84 12.62 -2.65
N ALA A 27 5.14 12.46 -1.35
CA ALA A 27 4.48 11.43 -0.54
C ALA A 27 2.95 11.57 -0.48
N HIS A 28 2.40 12.79 -0.40
CA HIS A 28 0.95 12.99 -0.43
C HIS A 28 0.33 12.67 -1.79
N THR A 29 1.02 13.00 -2.88
CA THR A 29 0.60 12.67 -4.24
C THR A 29 0.60 11.16 -4.43
N LEU A 30 1.66 10.49 -3.98
CA LEU A 30 1.80 9.05 -4.08
C LEU A 30 0.79 8.31 -3.18
N ALA A 31 0.56 8.78 -1.95
CA ALA A 31 -0.48 8.26 -1.06
C ALA A 31 -1.88 8.42 -1.67
N ARG A 32 -2.16 9.56 -2.32
CA ARG A 32 -3.42 9.76 -3.03
C ARG A 32 -3.57 8.77 -4.18
N HIS A 33 -2.51 8.57 -4.97
CA HIS A 33 -2.52 7.56 -6.03
C HIS A 33 -2.86 6.19 -5.48
N VAL A 34 -2.18 5.70 -4.43
CA VAL A 34 -2.48 4.39 -3.82
C VAL A 34 -3.96 4.24 -3.46
N LEU A 35 -4.58 5.29 -2.90
CA LEU A 35 -5.99 5.26 -2.50
C LEU A 35 -6.97 5.26 -3.68
N THR A 36 -6.54 5.68 -4.87
CA THR A 36 -7.39 5.78 -6.07
C THR A 36 -6.99 4.81 -7.19
N HIS A 37 -5.87 4.09 -7.03
CA HIS A 37 -5.34 3.20 -8.04
C HIS A 37 -6.08 1.88 -8.05
N SER A 38 -6.16 1.28 -9.24
CA SER A 38 -6.81 -0.02 -9.41
C SER A 38 -6.04 -1.14 -8.70
N GLY A 39 -6.77 -2.16 -8.28
CA GLY A 39 -6.25 -3.32 -7.59
C GLY A 39 -7.32 -4.38 -7.36
N ASP A 40 -6.88 -5.57 -6.95
CA ASP A 40 -7.74 -6.70 -6.65
C ASP A 40 -7.76 -6.95 -5.14
N ILE A 41 -8.89 -7.44 -4.64
CA ILE A 41 -9.01 -7.97 -3.29
C ILE A 41 -9.37 -9.44 -3.42
N ASP A 42 -8.49 -10.31 -2.92
CA ASP A 42 -8.61 -11.77 -3.03
C ASP A 42 -8.63 -12.41 -1.64
N PRO A 43 -9.77 -12.99 -1.21
CA PRO A 43 -9.87 -13.77 0.01
C PRO A 43 -9.49 -15.25 -0.19
N GLY A 44 -8.99 -15.65 -1.35
CA GLY A 44 -8.81 -17.05 -1.77
C GLY A 44 -7.73 -17.83 -1.03
N VAL A 45 -6.94 -17.19 -0.15
CA VAL A 45 -5.99 -17.88 0.74
C VAL A 45 -6.59 -17.95 2.13
N ASP A 46 -6.71 -19.16 2.67
CA ASP A 46 -7.27 -19.37 4.02
C ASP A 46 -6.56 -18.51 5.07
N GLY A 47 -7.35 -17.73 5.81
CA GLY A 47 -6.86 -16.85 6.87
C GLY A 47 -6.19 -15.56 6.41
N VAL A 48 -6.14 -15.26 5.11
CA VAL A 48 -5.49 -14.07 4.57
C VAL A 48 -6.40 -13.33 3.58
N LEU A 49 -6.51 -12.02 3.75
CA LEU A 49 -7.13 -11.14 2.77
C LEU A 49 -6.02 -10.41 2.00
N THR A 50 -5.83 -10.78 0.73
CA THR A 50 -4.75 -10.23 -0.09
C THR A 50 -5.26 -9.04 -0.90
N VAL A 51 -4.62 -7.88 -0.74
CA VAL A 51 -4.86 -6.66 -1.51
C VAL A 51 -3.70 -6.50 -2.51
N ARG A 52 -4.00 -6.60 -3.80
CA ARG A 52 -3.02 -6.54 -4.89
C ARG A 52 -3.19 -5.26 -5.69
N LEU A 53 -2.25 -4.33 -5.56
CA LEU A 53 -2.26 -3.07 -6.31
C LEU A 53 -1.68 -3.26 -7.71
N ASP A 54 -2.27 -2.60 -8.70
CA ASP A 54 -1.65 -2.50 -10.03
C ASP A 54 -0.35 -1.69 -9.96
N PRO A 55 0.61 -1.93 -10.87
CA PRO A 55 1.86 -1.19 -10.90
C PRO A 55 1.62 0.31 -11.11
N MET A 56 2.40 1.16 -10.45
CA MET A 56 2.31 2.61 -10.61
C MET A 56 2.85 3.05 -11.98
N PRO A 57 2.49 4.24 -12.51
CA PRO A 57 2.92 4.69 -13.83
C PRO A 57 4.45 4.70 -14.05
N THR A 58 5.25 4.86 -12.99
CA THR A 58 6.71 4.86 -13.06
C THR A 58 7.33 3.69 -12.27
N PRO A 59 8.48 3.14 -12.70
CA PRO A 59 9.17 2.06 -11.98
C PRO A 59 9.54 2.44 -10.54
N ARG A 60 10.05 3.66 -10.34
CA ARG A 60 10.40 4.18 -9.00
C ARG A 60 9.21 4.24 -8.04
N ALA A 61 8.03 4.62 -8.54
CA ALA A 61 6.83 4.67 -7.72
C ALA A 61 6.33 3.26 -7.43
N THR A 62 6.45 2.34 -8.40
CA THR A 62 6.13 0.92 -8.21
C THR A 62 7.02 0.30 -7.13
N ALA A 63 8.33 0.57 -7.16
CA ALA A 63 9.26 0.11 -6.12
C ALA A 63 8.91 0.66 -4.73
N ALA A 64 8.67 1.97 -4.62
CA ALA A 64 8.27 2.60 -3.36
C ALA A 64 6.96 2.03 -2.79
N ILE A 65 5.96 1.78 -3.65
CA ILE A 65 4.72 1.14 -3.21
C ILE A 65 4.94 -0.33 -2.86
N GLY A 66 5.84 -1.04 -3.54
CA GLY A 66 6.23 -2.40 -3.15
C GLY A 66 6.82 -2.45 -1.74
N GLU A 67 7.70 -1.51 -1.39
CA GLU A 67 8.26 -1.37 -0.04
C GLU A 67 7.18 -1.02 0.99
N LEU A 68 6.27 -0.11 0.65
CA LEU A 68 5.11 0.20 1.50
C LEU A 68 4.21 -1.02 1.72
N CYS A 69 3.92 -1.80 0.67
CA CYS A 69 3.15 -3.04 0.78
C CYS A 69 3.85 -4.07 1.69
N ALA A 70 5.17 -4.20 1.59
CA ALA A 70 5.94 -5.06 2.47
C ALA A 70 5.85 -4.59 3.94
N HIS A 71 5.99 -3.28 4.18
CA HIS A 71 5.83 -2.69 5.51
C HIS A 71 4.43 -2.96 6.08
N LEU A 72 3.36 -2.65 5.33
CA LEU A 72 1.98 -2.86 5.79
C LEU A 72 1.63 -4.35 5.98
N THR A 73 2.25 -5.25 5.23
CA THR A 73 2.07 -6.70 5.43
C THR A 73 2.77 -7.17 6.71
N ALA A 74 3.95 -6.61 7.00
CA ALA A 74 4.73 -6.96 8.19
C ALA A 74 4.02 -6.59 9.51
N THR A 75 3.07 -5.66 9.49
CA THR A 75 2.28 -5.32 10.69
C THR A 75 1.27 -6.41 11.07
N GLN A 76 1.05 -7.41 10.20
CA GLN A 76 0.10 -8.51 10.41
C GLN A 76 -1.28 -8.01 10.83
N THR A 77 -1.74 -6.91 10.22
CA THR A 77 -3.00 -6.27 10.60
C THR A 77 -4.16 -7.21 10.35
N ARG A 78 -4.97 -7.44 11.38
CA ARG A 78 -6.20 -8.22 11.28
C ARG A 78 -7.32 -7.38 10.67
N TYR A 79 -8.01 -7.92 9.67
CA TYR A 79 -9.15 -7.24 9.05
C TYR A 79 -10.33 -7.19 10.03
N PRO A 80 -10.89 -5.99 10.31
CA PRO A 80 -11.93 -5.81 11.33
C PRO A 80 -13.11 -6.75 11.16
N GLY A 81 -13.57 -7.35 12.27
CA GLY A 81 -14.73 -8.24 12.28
C GLY A 81 -14.49 -9.64 11.68
N THR A 82 -13.23 -9.99 11.33
CA THR A 82 -12.85 -11.31 10.80
C THR A 82 -11.57 -11.82 11.46
N ASP A 83 -11.17 -13.06 11.21
CA ASP A 83 -9.84 -13.62 11.55
C ASP A 83 -8.81 -13.46 10.41
N LEU A 84 -9.15 -12.75 9.33
CA LEU A 84 -8.27 -12.61 8.17
C LEU A 84 -7.12 -11.64 8.47
N ILE A 85 -5.90 -12.04 8.13
CA ILE A 85 -4.72 -11.17 8.15
C ILE A 85 -4.59 -10.45 6.82
N LEU A 86 -4.37 -9.14 6.85
CA LEU A 86 -4.16 -8.34 5.66
C LEU A 86 -2.76 -8.57 5.11
N ARG A 87 -2.71 -8.89 3.81
CA ARG A 87 -1.48 -8.99 3.03
C ARG A 87 -1.58 -8.02 1.87
N TYR A 88 -0.57 -7.18 1.71
CA TYR A 88 -0.49 -6.19 0.65
C TYR A 88 0.59 -6.57 -0.34
N GLU A 89 0.28 -6.50 -1.62
CA GLU A 89 1.20 -6.80 -2.71
C GLU A 89 1.05 -5.78 -3.83
N ILE A 90 2.13 -5.56 -4.57
CA ILE A 90 2.06 -4.89 -5.87
C ILE A 90 2.29 -5.93 -6.97
N LYS A 91 1.43 -5.91 -7.99
CA LYS A 91 1.61 -6.78 -9.15
C LYS A 91 2.94 -6.43 -9.83
N THR A 92 3.67 -7.44 -10.31
CA THR A 92 4.79 -7.21 -11.20
C THR A 92 4.26 -6.86 -12.59
N ARG A 93 4.83 -5.84 -13.25
CA ARG A 93 4.61 -5.69 -14.70
C ARG A 93 5.28 -6.89 -15.38
N PRO A 94 4.62 -7.58 -16.32
CA PRO A 94 5.28 -8.56 -17.17
C PRO A 94 6.36 -7.90 -18.03
#